data_AF-A0A1Q7IHX0-F1
#
_entry.id   AF-A0A1Q7IHX0-F1
#
_cell.length_a   1.000
_cell.length_b   1.000
_cell.length_c   1.000
_cell.angle_alpha   90.00
_cell.angle_beta   90.00
_cell.angle_gamma   90.00
#
_symmetry.space_group_name_H-M   'P 1'
#
loop_
_entity.id
_entity.type
_entity.pdbx_description
1 polymer ?
#
loop_
_entity_poly.entity_id
_entity_poly.type
_entity_poly.pdbx_seq_one_letter_code
_entity_poly.pdbx_strand_id
1 'polypeptide(L)'
;MTGFAGFPSGKNPYVPVPEVFFTVLLPEIEDSVELKVTLHLFWLLAQKKGNPRCVSGNDLLADPILLRGLKRRGDPRPPEERLQQGLELALARGTLLRIHLRLVSEEDEQTEIVDWYFFNTPRSRKVVNELQGGHMVPVRLLDVAEEEQSAQEGEMPLPVATRTQINGTGTARTVQVQVERPNIFVLYEQNIGLLSPLIADYLKDAADKYPQEWIEAAFREAVQHNKRNWSYISAILRRWETEGRQQWKA
;
A
#
# COMPACT_ATOMS: atom_id res chain seq x y z
N MET A 1 38.10 -1.16 13.13
CA MET A 1 36.89 -1.64 12.42
C MET A 1 37.13 -3.08 12.04
N THR A 2 36.26 -4.00 12.44
CA THR A 2 36.24 -5.35 11.88
C THR A 2 35.75 -5.22 10.44
N GLY A 3 36.64 -5.47 9.48
CA GLY A 3 36.31 -5.39 8.05
C GLY A 3 35.37 -6.54 7.62
N PHE A 4 34.82 -6.43 6.41
CA PHE A 4 34.09 -7.53 5.79
C PHE A 4 35.07 -8.67 5.48
N ALA A 5 34.88 -9.84 6.12
CA ALA A 5 35.78 -10.98 6.02
C ALA A 5 35.47 -11.93 4.83
N GLY A 6 34.48 -11.57 3.98
CA GLY A 6 33.99 -12.41 2.90
C GLY A 6 32.65 -13.08 3.20
N PHE A 7 32.15 -13.84 2.23
CA PHE A 7 30.91 -14.62 2.36
C PHE A 7 31.20 -16.01 2.95
N PRO A 8 30.32 -16.56 3.80
CA PRO A 8 30.54 -17.86 4.44
C PRO A 8 30.42 -19.02 3.43
N SER A 9 31.27 -20.04 3.55
CA SER A 9 31.32 -21.21 2.67
C SER A 9 30.21 -22.27 2.92
N GLY A 10 29.08 -21.88 3.53
CA GLY A 10 28.01 -22.78 3.98
C GLY A 10 26.62 -22.37 3.49
N LYS A 11 25.59 -22.63 4.31
CA LYS A 11 24.21 -22.18 4.01
C LYS A 11 24.16 -20.66 3.97
N ASN A 12 24.02 -20.10 2.77
CA ASN A 12 23.80 -18.68 2.54
C ASN A 12 22.47 -18.51 1.78
N PRO A 13 21.40 -18.04 2.44
CA PRO A 13 20.10 -17.91 1.79
C PRO A 13 20.16 -16.87 0.66
N TYR A 14 19.62 -17.23 -0.50
CA TYR A 14 19.56 -16.34 -1.65
C TYR A 14 18.33 -15.44 -1.57
N VAL A 15 18.51 -14.17 -1.96
CA VAL A 15 17.41 -13.22 -2.13
C VAL A 15 17.03 -13.20 -3.61
N PRO A 16 15.79 -13.56 -3.97
CA PRO A 16 15.35 -13.47 -5.35
C PRO A 16 15.22 -11.99 -5.75
N VAL A 17 15.98 -11.60 -6.79
CA VAL A 17 15.89 -10.29 -7.41
C VAL A 17 15.55 -10.51 -8.89
N PRO A 18 14.44 -9.94 -9.42
CA PRO A 18 14.05 -10.12 -10.82
C PRO A 18 15.12 -9.61 -11.79
N GLU A 19 15.27 -10.25 -12.95
CA GLU A 19 16.22 -9.80 -13.99
C GLU A 19 15.99 -8.34 -14.43
N VAL A 20 14.72 -7.93 -14.50
CA VAL A 20 14.29 -6.55 -14.83
C VAL A 20 14.89 -5.51 -13.88
N PHE A 21 15.22 -5.90 -12.64
CA PHE A 21 15.96 -5.04 -11.73
C PHE A 21 17.30 -4.64 -12.35
N PHE A 22 18.05 -5.57 -12.91
CA PHE A 22 19.40 -5.30 -13.43
C PHE A 22 19.38 -4.66 -14.82
N THR A 23 18.40 -5.00 -15.65
CA THR A 23 18.35 -4.55 -17.04
C THR A 23 17.66 -3.20 -17.22
N VAL A 24 16.67 -2.88 -16.37
CA VAL A 24 15.86 -1.66 -16.49
C VAL A 24 16.02 -0.77 -15.26
N LEU A 25 15.88 -1.32 -14.06
CA LEU A 25 15.77 -0.47 -12.87
C LEU A 25 17.12 0.08 -12.40
N LEU A 26 18.12 -0.78 -12.26
CA LEU A 26 19.43 -0.45 -11.72
C LEU A 26 20.16 0.62 -12.55
N PRO A 27 20.14 0.61 -13.90
CA PRO A 27 20.72 1.69 -14.70
C PRO A 27 20.11 3.07 -14.43
N GLU A 28 18.83 3.11 -14.07
CA GLU A 28 18.08 4.35 -13.83
C GLU A 28 18.25 4.87 -12.39
N ILE A 29 18.65 4.01 -11.44
CA ILE A 29 18.90 4.41 -10.05
C ILE A 29 20.24 5.14 -9.94
N GLU A 30 20.16 6.44 -9.67
CA GLU A 30 21.34 7.30 -9.50
C GLU A 30 21.79 7.41 -8.03
N ASP A 31 20.84 7.30 -7.09
CA ASP A 31 21.11 7.53 -5.67
C ASP A 31 21.38 6.21 -4.91
N SER A 32 22.47 6.21 -4.15
CA SER A 32 22.87 5.05 -3.33
C SER A 32 21.88 4.70 -2.21
N VAL A 33 21.14 5.69 -1.71
CA VAL A 33 20.11 5.53 -0.67
C VAL A 33 18.90 4.83 -1.27
N GLU A 34 18.43 5.26 -2.45
CA GLU A 34 17.37 4.58 -3.20
C GLU A 34 17.75 3.10 -3.43
N LEU A 35 18.96 2.86 -3.97
CA LEU A 35 19.45 1.51 -4.23
C LEU A 35 19.44 0.62 -2.97
N LYS A 36 19.95 1.13 -1.86
CA LYS A 36 20.00 0.39 -0.58
C LYS A 36 18.61 0.08 -0.06
N VAL A 37 17.68 1.04 -0.11
CA VAL A 37 16.29 0.85 0.32
C VAL A 37 15.61 -0.21 -0.55
N THR A 38 15.75 -0.14 -1.88
CA THR A 38 15.16 -1.10 -2.81
C THR A 38 15.70 -2.52 -2.61
N LEU A 39 17.02 -2.69 -2.48
CA LEU A 39 17.63 -4.00 -2.22
C LEU A 39 17.24 -4.57 -0.87
N HIS A 40 17.17 -3.72 0.16
CA HIS A 40 16.72 -4.14 1.49
C HIS A 40 15.26 -4.61 1.47
N LEU A 41 14.40 -3.93 0.71
CA LEU A 41 13.01 -4.33 0.49
C LEU A 41 12.91 -5.69 -0.23
N PHE A 42 13.77 -5.99 -1.20
CA PHE A 42 13.81 -7.32 -1.81
C PHE A 42 14.13 -8.40 -0.76
N TRP A 43 15.12 -8.18 0.09
CA TRP A 43 15.49 -9.11 1.16
C TRP A 43 14.37 -9.27 2.19
N LEU A 44 13.78 -8.16 2.65
CA LEU A 44 12.75 -8.17 3.68
C LEU A 44 11.46 -8.83 3.18
N LEU A 45 11.00 -8.47 1.99
CA LEU A 45 9.79 -9.04 1.39
C LEU A 45 10.01 -10.45 0.85
N ALA A 46 11.23 -10.89 0.57
CA ALA A 46 11.51 -12.30 0.25
C ALA A 46 11.23 -13.23 1.44
N GLN A 47 11.37 -12.73 2.67
CA GLN A 47 11.16 -13.48 3.91
C GLN A 47 9.70 -13.46 4.39
N LYS A 48 8.92 -12.45 3.98
CA LYS A 48 7.49 -12.36 4.34
C LYS A 48 6.66 -13.33 3.51
N LYS A 49 5.70 -13.99 4.17
CA LYS A 49 4.63 -14.75 3.55
C LYS A 49 3.45 -13.82 3.24
N GLY A 50 2.58 -14.22 2.31
CA GLY A 50 1.44 -13.42 1.86
C GLY A 50 1.56 -12.93 0.41
N ASN A 51 0.42 -12.58 -0.19
CA ASN A 51 0.36 -12.14 -1.58
C ASN A 51 -0.79 -11.14 -1.82
N PRO A 52 -0.53 -9.82 -1.81
CA PRO A 52 0.77 -9.19 -2.05
C PRO A 52 1.62 -9.02 -0.79
N ARG A 53 2.94 -9.00 -0.97
CA ARG A 53 3.90 -8.80 0.11
C ARG A 53 4.10 -7.31 0.36
N CYS A 54 4.04 -6.91 1.63
CA CYS A 54 4.15 -5.51 2.01
C CYS A 54 4.83 -5.31 3.36
N VAL A 55 5.24 -4.07 3.59
CA VAL A 55 5.91 -3.63 4.82
C VAL A 55 5.38 -2.27 5.24
N SER A 56 5.23 -2.06 6.54
CA SER A 56 4.83 -0.76 7.08
C SER A 56 6.03 0.19 7.19
N GLY A 57 5.79 1.50 7.18
CA GLY A 57 6.83 2.49 7.47
C GLY A 57 7.43 2.31 8.86
N ASN A 58 6.61 1.92 9.85
CA ASN A 58 7.05 1.64 11.20
C ASN A 58 8.01 0.43 11.26
N ASP A 59 7.73 -0.64 10.51
CA ASP A 59 8.63 -1.81 10.40
C ASP A 59 9.99 -1.38 9.81
N LEU A 60 10.00 -0.53 8.78
CA LEU A 60 11.22 -0.06 8.13
C LEU A 60 12.03 0.86 9.05
N LEU A 61 11.37 1.72 9.83
CA LEU A 61 12.00 2.55 10.86
C LEU A 61 12.52 1.73 12.04
N ALA A 62 11.88 0.61 12.36
CA ALA A 62 12.34 -0.29 13.41
C ALA A 62 13.50 -1.21 12.96
N ASP A 63 13.85 -1.26 11.67
CA ASP A 63 14.88 -2.15 11.14
C ASP A 63 16.31 -1.58 11.35
N PRO A 64 17.11 -2.16 12.26
CA PRO A 64 18.44 -1.64 12.56
C PRO A 64 19.47 -1.94 11.45
N ILE A 65 19.24 -2.96 10.61
CA ILE A 65 20.14 -3.32 9.51
C ILE A 65 20.02 -2.26 8.41
N LEU A 66 18.78 -1.91 8.05
CA LEU A 66 18.48 -0.86 7.10
C LEU A 66 19.05 0.48 7.56
N LEU A 67 18.66 0.94 8.76
CA LEU A 67 19.09 2.25 9.27
C LEU A 67 20.62 2.34 9.40
N ARG A 68 21.30 1.27 9.80
CA ARG A 68 22.77 1.23 9.82
C ARG A 68 23.36 1.39 8.42
N GLY A 69 22.78 0.74 7.42
CA GLY A 69 23.21 0.82 6.03
C GLY A 69 23.05 2.22 5.41
N LEU A 70 22.07 3.00 5.88
CA LEU A 70 21.80 4.36 5.40
C LEU A 70 22.69 5.43 6.04
N LYS A 71 23.35 5.14 7.17
CA LYS A 71 24.29 6.09 7.80
C LYS A 71 25.46 6.37 6.86
N ARG A 72 25.71 7.66 6.59
CA ARG A 72 26.85 8.12 5.79
C ARG A 72 27.87 8.84 6.68
N ARG A 73 29.14 8.46 6.55
CA ARG A 73 30.23 9.10 7.30
C ARG A 73 30.37 10.55 6.83
N GLY A 74 30.31 11.49 7.76
CA GLY A 74 30.46 12.93 7.48
C GLY A 74 29.19 13.68 7.11
N ASP A 75 28.03 13.02 7.07
CA ASP A 75 26.74 13.66 6.84
C ASP A 75 25.91 13.58 8.15
N PRO A 76 25.53 14.72 8.76
CA PRO A 76 24.90 14.77 10.07
C PRO A 76 23.42 14.37 10.06
N ARG A 77 22.79 14.26 8.88
CA ARG A 77 21.35 13.95 8.81
C ARG A 77 21.05 12.63 9.55
N PRO A 78 19.90 12.51 10.21
CA PRO A 78 19.45 11.26 10.80
C PRO A 78 19.24 10.16 9.73
N PRO A 79 19.43 8.87 10.05
CA PRO A 79 19.18 7.78 9.11
C PRO A 79 17.70 7.67 8.70
N GLU A 80 16.77 8.12 9.55
CA GLU A 80 15.33 8.14 9.31
C GLU A 80 14.98 9.09 8.14
N GLU A 81 15.58 10.28 8.10
CA GLU A 81 15.41 11.21 6.96
C GLU A 81 15.96 10.62 5.66
N ARG A 82 17.05 9.86 5.73
CA ARG A 82 17.60 9.18 4.54
C ARG A 82 16.71 8.03 4.09
N LEU A 83 16.12 7.29 5.02
CA LEU A 83 15.14 6.26 4.69
C LEU A 83 13.96 6.90 3.94
N GLN A 84 13.43 8.00 4.47
CA GLN A 84 12.34 8.74 3.84
C GLN A 84 12.73 9.21 2.43
N GLN A 85 13.92 9.81 2.27
CA GLN A 85 14.45 10.22 0.97
C GLN A 85 14.52 9.03 -0.02
N GLY A 86 15.06 7.89 0.41
CA GLY A 86 15.18 6.71 -0.45
C GLY A 86 13.83 6.12 -0.86
N LEU A 87 12.85 6.13 0.06
CA LEU A 87 11.48 5.71 -0.23
C LEU A 87 10.80 6.65 -1.22
N GLU A 88 10.94 7.98 -1.04
CA GLU A 88 10.39 8.97 -1.95
C GLU A 88 10.96 8.86 -3.37
N LEU A 89 12.27 8.65 -3.50
CA LEU A 89 12.90 8.41 -4.81
C LEU A 89 12.34 7.13 -5.47
N ALA A 90 12.26 6.04 -4.71
CA ALA A 90 11.74 4.77 -5.23
C ALA A 90 10.24 4.84 -5.59
N LEU A 91 9.46 5.64 -4.88
CA LEU A 91 8.05 5.92 -5.18
C LEU A 91 7.93 6.80 -6.44
N ALA A 92 8.72 7.87 -6.54
CA ALA A 92 8.72 8.78 -7.69
C ALA A 92 9.11 8.05 -8.99
N ARG A 93 10.06 7.11 -8.91
CA ARG A 93 10.43 6.24 -10.03
C ARG A 93 9.34 5.22 -10.38
N GLY A 94 8.43 4.94 -9.46
CA GLY A 94 7.41 3.90 -9.61
C GLY A 94 7.94 2.49 -9.37
N THR A 95 9.07 2.32 -8.68
CA THR A 95 9.55 1.01 -8.21
C THR A 95 8.64 0.47 -7.11
N LEU A 96 8.21 1.37 -6.23
CA LEU A 96 7.35 1.08 -5.09
C LEU A 96 5.98 1.73 -5.28
N LEU A 97 4.99 1.18 -4.57
CA LEU A 97 3.66 1.74 -4.40
C LEU A 97 3.43 1.99 -2.92
N ARG A 98 2.72 3.08 -2.58
CA ARG A 98 2.38 3.44 -1.20
C ARG A 98 0.86 3.47 -1.01
N ILE A 99 0.41 2.97 0.14
CA ILE A 99 -0.96 3.15 0.63
C ILE A 99 -0.89 3.75 2.03
N HIS A 100 -1.78 4.70 2.31
CA HIS A 100 -1.98 5.25 3.65
C HIS A 100 -3.14 4.52 4.31
N LEU A 101 -2.88 3.69 5.32
CA LEU A 101 -3.92 3.00 6.08
C LEU A 101 -4.12 3.70 7.42
N ARG A 102 -5.38 3.95 7.79
CA ARG A 102 -5.72 4.51 9.11
C ARG A 102 -6.06 3.37 10.05
N LEU A 103 -5.23 3.16 11.07
CA LEU A 103 -5.52 2.20 12.12
C LEU A 103 -6.40 2.91 13.15
N VAL A 104 -7.62 2.39 13.36
CA VAL A 104 -8.47 2.81 14.48
C VAL A 104 -8.32 1.74 15.57
N SER A 105 -7.79 2.13 16.71
CA SER A 105 -7.73 1.27 17.90
C SER A 105 -8.99 1.48 18.72
N GLU A 106 -9.56 0.42 19.29
CA GLU A 106 -10.81 0.49 20.09
C GLU A 106 -10.60 1.17 21.45
N GLU A 107 -9.35 1.35 21.91
CA GLU A 107 -9.02 1.86 23.25
C GLU A 107 -8.49 3.31 23.26
N ASP A 108 -8.04 3.83 22.11
CA ASP A 108 -7.50 5.19 21.97
C ASP A 108 -8.25 5.92 20.85
N GLU A 109 -8.79 7.12 21.12
CA GLU A 109 -9.36 8.02 20.10
C GLU A 109 -8.29 8.53 19.08
N GLN A 110 -7.03 8.12 19.22
CA GLN A 110 -5.97 8.42 18.27
C GLN A 110 -6.04 7.53 17.03
N THR A 111 -6.47 8.14 15.92
CA THR A 111 -6.33 7.54 14.59
C THR A 111 -4.86 7.61 14.15
N GLU A 112 -4.17 6.47 14.09
CA GLU A 112 -2.81 6.41 13.56
C GLU A 112 -2.83 6.16 12.05
N ILE A 113 -2.24 7.08 11.28
CA ILE A 113 -2.02 6.87 9.85
C ILE A 113 -0.68 6.16 9.67
N VAL A 114 -0.73 4.95 9.12
CA VAL A 114 0.46 4.13 8.84
C VAL A 114 0.61 3.93 7.34
N ASP A 115 1.80 4.24 6.85
CA ASP A 115 2.16 4.05 5.44
C ASP A 115 2.58 2.61 5.20
N TRP A 116 2.05 2.00 4.14
CA TRP A 116 2.39 0.66 3.70
C TRP A 116 3.00 0.70 2.31
N TYR A 117 4.08 -0.05 2.13
CA TYR A 117 4.90 -0.06 0.92
C TYR A 117 4.86 -1.44 0.25
N PHE A 118 4.72 -1.43 -1.07
CA PHE A 118 4.64 -2.60 -1.94
C PHE A 118 5.59 -2.43 -3.12
N PHE A 119 6.13 -3.51 -3.68
CA PHE A 119 6.73 -3.44 -5.02
C PHE A 119 5.66 -3.21 -6.08
N ASN A 120 5.99 -2.44 -7.13
CA ASN A 120 5.10 -2.16 -8.24
C ASN A 120 4.95 -3.35 -9.20
N THR A 121 4.24 -4.37 -8.73
CA THR A 121 3.84 -5.53 -9.54
C THR A 121 2.41 -5.36 -10.05
N PRO A 122 2.00 -6.02 -11.15
CA PRO A 122 0.62 -5.99 -11.63
C PRO A 122 -0.40 -6.35 -10.53
N ARG A 123 -0.06 -7.34 -9.68
CA ARG A 123 -0.91 -7.77 -8.58
C ARG A 123 -0.96 -6.74 -7.45
N SER A 124 0.18 -6.18 -7.05
CA SER A 124 0.22 -5.09 -6.07
C SER A 124 -0.62 -3.90 -6.54
N ARG A 125 -0.56 -3.53 -7.83
CA ARG A 125 -1.39 -2.45 -8.39
C ARG A 125 -2.88 -2.73 -8.25
N LYS A 126 -3.32 -3.97 -8.55
CA LYS A 126 -4.72 -4.36 -8.39
C LYS A 126 -5.19 -4.18 -6.94
N VAL A 127 -4.40 -4.70 -5.98
CA VAL A 127 -4.74 -4.60 -4.55
C VAL A 127 -4.67 -3.17 -4.05
N VAL A 128 -3.68 -2.38 -4.47
CA VAL A 128 -3.58 -0.95 -4.15
C VAL A 128 -4.81 -0.21 -4.66
N ASN A 129 -5.24 -0.47 -5.89
CA ASN A 129 -6.42 0.15 -6.47
C ASN A 129 -7.72 -0.27 -5.76
N GLU A 130 -7.84 -1.53 -5.34
CA GLU A 130 -8.99 -2.02 -4.57
C GLU A 130 -9.06 -1.37 -3.19
N LEU A 131 -7.92 -1.29 -2.49
CA LEU A 131 -7.80 -0.66 -1.18
C LEU A 131 -7.99 0.86 -1.23
N GLN A 132 -7.52 1.51 -2.30
CA GLN A 132 -7.76 2.94 -2.54
C GLN A 132 -9.19 3.22 -3.00
N GLY A 133 -9.81 2.28 -3.71
CA GLY A 133 -11.18 2.36 -4.24
C GLY A 133 -12.26 1.98 -3.22
N GLY A 134 -11.96 1.98 -1.92
CA GLY A 134 -12.94 1.75 -0.85
C GLY A 134 -13.48 0.32 -0.75
N HIS A 135 -12.90 -0.64 -1.48
CA HIS A 135 -13.28 -2.04 -1.34
C HIS A 135 -12.55 -2.63 -0.14
N MET A 136 -13.33 -2.90 0.91
CA MET A 136 -12.88 -3.54 2.14
C MET A 136 -12.31 -4.92 1.82
N VAL A 137 -11.00 -5.02 1.64
CA VAL A 137 -10.32 -6.30 1.71
C VAL A 137 -10.02 -6.54 3.19
N PRO A 138 -10.65 -7.54 3.84
CA PRO A 138 -10.31 -7.85 5.22
C PRO A 138 -8.80 -8.13 5.27
N VAL A 139 -8.10 -7.52 6.24
CA VAL A 139 -6.65 -7.73 6.49
C VAL A 139 -6.31 -9.22 6.66
N ARG A 140 -7.32 -10.08 6.87
CA ARG A 140 -7.20 -11.55 6.78
C ARG A 140 -6.73 -12.06 5.41
N LEU A 141 -6.84 -11.29 4.31
CA LEU A 141 -6.31 -11.68 2.99
C LEU A 141 -4.78 -11.60 2.89
N LEU A 142 -4.09 -11.09 3.92
CA LEU A 142 -2.62 -11.17 4.03
C LEU A 142 -2.15 -12.51 4.64
N ASP A 143 -3.06 -13.31 5.23
CA ASP A 143 -2.78 -14.61 5.86
C ASP A 143 -3.69 -15.76 5.36
N VAL A 144 -4.26 -15.66 4.14
CA VAL A 144 -4.92 -16.83 3.54
C VAL A 144 -3.91 -17.61 2.72
N ALA A 145 -3.37 -18.66 3.35
CA ALA A 145 -2.95 -19.85 2.63
C ALA A 145 -4.21 -20.46 1.99
N GLU A 146 -4.41 -20.18 0.70
CA GLU A 146 -5.27 -20.99 -0.14
C GLU A 146 -4.39 -21.68 -1.17
N GLU A 147 -4.28 -22.99 -0.95
CA GLU A 147 -3.72 -23.97 -1.86
C GLU A 147 -4.52 -23.93 -3.17
N GLU A 148 -3.93 -23.38 -4.23
CA GLU A 148 -4.35 -23.78 -5.58
C GLU A 148 -3.66 -25.09 -5.91
N GLN A 149 -4.40 -26.17 -5.65
CA GLN A 149 -4.15 -27.50 -6.17
C GLN A 149 -4.13 -27.45 -7.71
N SER A 150 -2.99 -27.79 -8.29
CA SER A 150 -2.95 -28.54 -9.56
C SER A 150 -1.93 -29.67 -9.41
N ALA A 151 -2.47 -30.89 -9.24
CA ALA A 151 -1.76 -32.15 -9.50
C ALA A 151 -1.37 -32.19 -11.00
N GLN A 152 -0.28 -32.80 -11.47
CA GLN A 152 0.35 -34.12 -11.28
C GLN A 152 1.81 -34.00 -11.83
N GLU A 153 2.82 -34.84 -11.63
CA GLU A 153 3.12 -36.11 -10.95
C GLU A 153 4.66 -36.28 -11.05
N GLY A 154 5.30 -36.93 -10.08
CA GLY A 154 6.68 -37.39 -10.21
C GLY A 154 7.47 -37.45 -8.90
N GLU A 155 7.28 -38.54 -8.14
CA GLU A 155 8.26 -39.32 -7.33
C GLU A 155 9.53 -38.61 -6.80
N MET A 156 10.02 -38.75 -5.55
CA MET A 156 9.84 -39.68 -4.42
C MET A 156 10.68 -39.12 -3.22
N PRO A 157 10.59 -39.68 -1.98
CA PRO A 157 10.61 -38.91 -0.73
C PRO A 157 11.88 -39.01 0.17
N LEU A 158 11.80 -38.34 1.34
CA LEU A 158 12.31 -38.66 2.71
C LEU A 158 13.15 -37.54 3.39
N PRO A 159 13.27 -37.47 4.74
CA PRO A 159 12.21 -37.39 5.76
C PRO A 159 12.48 -36.34 6.89
N VAL A 160 11.41 -35.99 7.60
CA VAL A 160 11.26 -35.68 9.05
C VAL A 160 12.45 -35.10 9.85
N ALA A 161 12.26 -33.89 10.41
CA ALA A 161 12.69 -33.58 11.78
C ALA A 161 11.85 -32.45 12.43
N THR A 162 10.98 -32.88 13.33
CA THR A 162 10.67 -32.29 14.65
C THR A 162 10.06 -30.89 14.74
N ARG A 163 8.73 -30.93 14.87
CA ARG A 163 7.83 -30.00 15.55
C ARG A 163 8.39 -29.50 16.90
N THR A 164 8.48 -28.20 17.10
CA THR A 164 8.45 -27.60 18.44
C THR A 164 7.38 -26.52 18.47
N GLN A 165 6.36 -26.78 19.28
CA GLN A 165 5.29 -25.86 19.60
C GLN A 165 5.86 -24.74 20.47
N ILE A 166 5.55 -23.49 20.12
CA ILE A 166 5.61 -22.37 21.06
C ILE A 166 4.24 -21.72 21.04
N ASN A 167 3.47 -22.01 22.10
CA ASN A 167 2.30 -21.24 22.49
C ASN A 167 2.74 -19.82 22.84
N GLY A 168 2.22 -18.84 22.10
CA GLY A 168 2.25 -17.43 22.45
C GLY A 168 0.83 -16.91 22.44
N THR A 169 0.29 -16.71 23.63
CA THR A 169 -1.06 -16.20 23.91
C THR A 169 -1.28 -14.78 23.39
N GLY A 170 -2.35 -14.61 22.62
CA GLY A 170 -3.25 -13.46 22.51
C GLY A 170 -2.77 -12.05 22.88
N THR A 171 -2.58 -11.22 21.85
CA THR A 171 -3.38 -9.99 21.69
C THR A 171 -3.55 -9.77 20.20
N ALA A 172 -4.60 -10.36 19.63
CA ALA A 172 -5.00 -10.06 18.27
C ALA A 172 -5.51 -8.62 18.26
N ARG A 173 -4.64 -7.67 17.90
CA ARG A 173 -5.05 -6.28 17.62
C ARG A 173 -5.99 -6.34 16.41
N THR A 174 -7.28 -6.25 16.68
CA THR A 174 -8.33 -6.08 15.67
C THR A 174 -8.19 -4.68 15.09
N VAL A 175 -7.47 -4.59 13.96
CA VAL A 175 -7.37 -3.35 13.21
C VAL A 175 -8.69 -3.15 12.47
N GLN A 176 -9.56 -2.29 13.01
CA GLN A 176 -10.70 -1.77 12.29
C GLN A 176 -10.22 -0.52 11.53
N VAL A 177 -10.18 -0.57 10.20
CA VAL A 177 -9.86 0.60 9.37
C VAL A 177 -11.19 1.25 8.99
N GLN A 178 -11.60 2.28 9.72
CA GLN A 178 -12.68 3.16 9.29
C GLN A 178 -12.12 4.20 8.31
N VAL A 179 -12.71 4.22 7.11
CA VAL A 179 -12.35 5.10 6.00
C VAL A 179 -12.81 6.52 6.33
N GLU A 180 -11.87 7.41 6.66
CA GLU A 180 -12.13 8.85 6.77
C GLU A 180 -11.26 9.68 5.82
N ARG A 181 -11.22 9.31 4.54
CA ARG A 181 -11.16 10.36 3.52
C ARG A 181 -12.36 10.16 2.62
N PRO A 182 -13.28 11.13 2.53
CA PRO A 182 -14.39 10.96 1.62
C PRO A 182 -13.82 10.87 0.22
N ASN A 183 -14.13 9.76 -0.47
CA ASN A 183 -13.71 9.39 -1.83
C ASN A 183 -13.92 10.54 -2.86
N ILE A 184 -14.74 11.52 -2.48
CA ILE A 184 -15.15 12.67 -3.26
C ILE A 184 -14.00 13.57 -3.77
N PHE A 185 -12.91 13.76 -3.01
CA PHE A 185 -11.79 14.62 -3.44
C PHE A 185 -10.97 13.97 -4.56
N VAL A 186 -10.68 12.68 -4.40
CA VAL A 186 -9.94 11.89 -5.39
C VAL A 186 -10.76 11.76 -6.67
N LEU A 187 -12.07 11.53 -6.56
CA LEU A 187 -12.99 11.52 -7.69
C LEU A 187 -13.02 12.88 -8.42
N TYR A 188 -12.92 13.99 -7.69
CA TYR A 188 -12.89 15.32 -8.29
C TYR A 188 -11.60 15.58 -9.07
N GLU A 189 -10.44 15.34 -8.46
CA GLU A 189 -9.14 15.58 -9.10
C GLU A 189 -8.92 14.71 -10.34
N GLN A 190 -9.32 13.44 -10.28
CA GLN A 190 -9.15 12.50 -11.39
C GLN A 190 -10.04 12.81 -12.60
N ASN A 191 -11.23 13.39 -12.39
CA ASN A 191 -12.23 13.53 -13.45
C ASN A 191 -12.46 14.98 -13.90
N ILE A 192 -12.23 15.98 -13.06
CA ILE A 192 -12.61 17.37 -13.30
C ILE A 192 -11.40 18.30 -13.44
N GLY A 193 -10.41 18.17 -12.56
CA GLY A 193 -9.18 18.97 -12.59
C GLY A 193 -8.83 19.60 -11.24
N LEU A 194 -8.15 20.74 -11.28
CA LEU A 194 -7.54 21.39 -10.10
C LEU A 194 -8.56 21.69 -9.00
N LEU A 195 -8.24 21.25 -7.78
CA LEU A 195 -9.04 21.45 -6.59
C LEU A 195 -8.87 22.89 -6.06
N SER A 196 -9.88 23.73 -6.25
CA SER A 196 -9.93 25.07 -5.62
C SER A 196 -10.38 24.96 -4.15
N PRO A 197 -9.86 25.77 -3.22
CA PRO A 197 -10.28 25.78 -1.81
C PRO A 197 -11.80 25.89 -1.62
N LEU A 198 -12.48 26.68 -2.45
CA LEU A 198 -13.95 26.81 -2.42
C LEU A 198 -14.67 25.50 -2.77
N ILE A 199 -14.11 24.75 -3.72
CA ILE A 199 -14.67 23.47 -4.17
C ILE A 199 -14.43 22.41 -3.10
N ALA A 200 -13.30 22.47 -2.40
CA ALA A 200 -13.00 21.56 -1.32
C ALA A 200 -14.05 21.61 -0.21
N ASP A 201 -14.52 22.81 0.16
CA ASP A 201 -15.57 22.96 1.18
C ASP A 201 -16.91 22.39 0.71
N TYR A 202 -17.29 22.62 -0.56
CA TYR A 202 -18.51 21.99 -1.10
C TYR A 202 -18.42 20.46 -1.17
N LEU A 203 -17.24 19.91 -1.45
CA LEU A 203 -17.01 18.47 -1.48
C LEU A 203 -17.12 17.87 -0.06
N LYS A 204 -16.64 18.57 0.99
CA LYS A 204 -16.85 18.16 2.39
C LYS A 204 -18.33 18.13 2.73
N ASP A 205 -19.04 19.22 2.47
CA ASP A 205 -20.48 19.33 2.73
C ASP A 205 -21.27 18.21 2.05
N ALA A 206 -20.90 17.84 0.82
CA ALA A 206 -21.55 16.76 0.10
C ALA A 206 -21.21 15.37 0.66
N ALA A 207 -19.97 15.16 1.13
CA ALA A 207 -19.56 13.92 1.78
C ALA A 207 -20.31 13.67 3.10
N ASP A 208 -20.61 14.74 3.84
CA ASP A 208 -21.35 14.65 5.10
C ASP A 208 -22.86 14.43 4.87
N LYS A 209 -23.40 14.95 3.76
CA LYS A 209 -24.84 14.90 3.45
C LYS A 209 -25.28 13.66 2.69
N TYR A 210 -24.44 13.12 1.82
CA TYR A 210 -24.84 12.07 0.87
C TYR A 210 -24.05 10.78 1.07
N PRO A 211 -24.70 9.59 0.96
CA PRO A 211 -23.99 8.32 0.95
C PRO A 211 -22.95 8.24 -0.18
N GLN A 212 -21.82 7.59 0.07
CA GLN A 212 -20.71 7.48 -0.89
C GLN A 212 -21.14 6.91 -2.25
N GLU A 213 -22.04 5.94 -2.26
CA GLU A 213 -22.52 5.32 -3.50
C GLU A 213 -23.28 6.30 -4.42
N TRP A 214 -23.90 7.34 -3.85
CA TRP A 214 -24.56 8.40 -4.61
C TRP A 214 -23.53 9.36 -5.17
N ILE A 215 -22.50 9.68 -4.39
CA ILE A 215 -21.41 10.54 -4.86
C ILE A 215 -20.73 9.87 -6.07
N GLU A 216 -20.30 8.62 -5.94
CA GLU A 216 -19.64 7.88 -7.04
C GLU A 216 -20.49 7.78 -8.30
N ALA A 217 -21.80 7.50 -8.15
CA ALA A 217 -22.70 7.40 -9.29
C ALA A 217 -22.90 8.76 -9.97
N ALA A 218 -23.00 9.86 -9.21
CA ALA A 218 -23.14 11.20 -9.77
C ALA A 218 -21.89 11.65 -10.52
N PHE A 219 -20.70 11.32 -10.01
CA PHE A 219 -19.43 11.55 -10.72
C PHE A 219 -19.34 10.75 -12.01
N ARG A 220 -19.73 9.46 -11.97
CA ARG A 220 -19.76 8.61 -13.17
C ARG A 220 -20.68 9.18 -14.26
N GLU A 221 -21.85 9.65 -13.87
CA GLU A 221 -22.83 10.25 -14.78
C GLU A 221 -22.31 11.58 -15.37
N ALA A 222 -21.68 12.43 -14.56
CA ALA A 222 -21.05 13.66 -15.03
C ALA A 222 -19.94 13.42 -16.07
N VAL A 223 -19.16 12.34 -15.91
CA VAL A 223 -18.13 11.95 -16.87
C VAL A 223 -18.75 11.40 -18.16
N GLN A 224 -19.75 10.54 -18.06
CA GLN A 224 -20.44 9.96 -19.23
C GLN A 224 -21.11 11.04 -20.10
N HIS A 225 -21.75 12.03 -19.48
CA HIS A 225 -22.36 13.15 -20.19
C HIS A 225 -21.36 14.26 -20.58
N ASN A 226 -20.07 14.06 -20.31
CA ASN A 226 -19.00 15.04 -20.52
C ASN A 226 -19.27 16.41 -19.87
N LYS A 227 -20.04 16.44 -18.79
CA LYS A 227 -20.39 17.64 -17.99
C LYS A 227 -19.68 17.57 -16.65
N ARG A 228 -18.34 17.65 -16.71
CA ARG A 228 -17.42 17.45 -15.59
C ARG A 228 -17.28 18.71 -14.74
N ASN A 229 -18.37 19.20 -14.16
CA ASN A 229 -18.35 20.35 -13.26
C ASN A 229 -19.16 20.08 -11.98
N TRP A 230 -18.76 20.73 -10.89
CA TRP A 230 -19.38 20.54 -9.59
C TRP A 230 -20.87 20.91 -9.57
N SER A 231 -21.27 21.95 -10.30
CA SER A 231 -22.66 22.38 -10.42
C SER A 231 -23.57 21.29 -10.99
N TYR A 232 -23.07 20.51 -11.95
CA TYR A 232 -23.79 19.38 -12.54
C TYR A 232 -23.91 18.21 -11.55
N ILE A 233 -22.82 17.87 -10.86
CA ILE A 233 -22.80 16.78 -9.87
C ILE A 233 -23.72 17.09 -8.69
N SER A 234 -23.64 18.32 -8.15
CA SER A 234 -24.53 18.77 -7.07
C SER A 234 -26.01 18.79 -7.49
N ALA A 235 -26.32 19.09 -8.75
CA ALA A 235 -27.67 18.99 -9.27
C ALA A 235 -28.19 17.54 -9.31
N ILE A 236 -27.34 16.59 -9.70
CA ILE A 236 -27.67 15.14 -9.68
C ILE A 236 -27.93 14.69 -8.24
N LEU A 237 -27.06 15.05 -7.29
CA LEU A 237 -27.21 14.67 -5.88
C LEU A 237 -28.50 15.23 -5.25
N ARG A 238 -28.82 16.50 -5.48
CA ARG A 238 -30.09 17.12 -5.02
C ARG A 238 -31.33 16.48 -5.66
N ARG A 239 -31.21 16.05 -6.92
CA ARG A 239 -32.30 15.35 -7.61
C ARG A 239 -32.53 13.97 -7.00
N TRP A 240 -31.48 13.23 -6.69
CA TRP A 240 -31.61 11.93 -6.03
C TRP A 240 -32.10 12.03 -4.58
N GLU A 241 -31.80 13.14 -3.90
CA GLU A 241 -32.34 13.47 -2.57
C GLU A 241 -33.87 13.65 -2.59
N THR A 242 -34.40 14.23 -3.68
CA THR A 242 -35.84 14.53 -3.82
C THR A 242 -36.64 13.39 -4.45
N GLU A 243 -36.06 12.65 -5.41
CA GLU A 243 -36.76 11.59 -6.17
C GLU A 243 -36.56 10.18 -5.59
N GLY A 244 -35.53 9.97 -4.76
CA GLY A 244 -35.12 8.65 -4.27
C GLY A 244 -34.45 7.80 -5.37
N ARG A 245 -33.24 7.30 -5.12
CA ARG A 245 -32.37 6.59 -6.10
C ARG A 245 -33.01 5.38 -6.83
N GLN A 246 -34.17 4.88 -6.39
CA GLN A 246 -34.80 3.69 -6.96
C GLN A 246 -35.49 3.90 -8.33
N GLN A 247 -35.77 5.14 -8.74
CA GLN A 247 -36.48 5.40 -10.01
C GLN A 247 -35.58 5.48 -11.26
N TRP A 248 -34.25 5.40 -11.11
CA TRP A 248 -33.31 5.68 -12.20
C TRP A 248 -32.68 4.43 -12.86
N LYS A 249 -33.00 3.21 -12.41
CA LYS A 249 -32.69 2.01 -13.20
C LYS A 249 -33.74 1.84 -14.31
N ALA A 250 -33.68 2.67 -15.34
CA ALA A 250 -34.37 2.48 -16.62
C ALA A 250 -33.40 2.75 -17.77
#